data_AF-A0A8H6LP75-F1
#
_entry.id   AF-A0A8H6LP75-F1
#
_cell.length_a   1.000
_cell.length_b   1.000
_cell.length_c   1.000
_cell.angle_alpha   90.00
_cell.angle_beta   90.00
_cell.angle_gamma   90.00
#
_symmetry.space_group_name_H-M   'P 1'
#
loop_
_entity.id
_entity.type
_entity.pdbx_description
1 polymer ?
#
loop_
_entity_poly.entity_id
_entity_poly.type
_entity_poly.pdbx_seq_one_letter_code
_entity_poly.pdbx_strand_id
1 'polypeptide(L)'
;MVIAILSVIAYYVDIAGTPQVRLISLEKLSGSHGGENQAILMAKVIRKYGLEKKIGFFTADNADPCDTCVRALLKMFNPRASPTGLEGLEGERRIRCVGHILNLSAKAFLEGDSSDIFDSHIAEKDQKKERELLREWRKRGPIGKLHNLVYWIRRNPQRRELFLSITSGKVDQSIMAELGVWFVDDTLKGLMVKADNDTRWNSVYLMVHRALRLRDIIDVFCKLSLLDPKEEKRVSAEDVLSCEDWVVLAEIIEILQPYLTYTKHFEGRTPRFAEVLPTMYLLKDHLSEMRQRYSSNLIPAPYRAPRITLEEPVLDCIIVAAPTDGREREQQQ
;
A
#
# COMPACT_ATOMS: atom_id res chain seq x y z
N MET A 1 1.13 22.98 5.77
CA MET A 1 -0.33 23.24 5.82
C MET A 1 -1.00 22.26 4.87
N VAL A 2 -1.62 21.20 5.39
CA VAL A 2 -2.36 20.24 4.57
C VAL A 2 -3.69 20.89 4.19
N ILE A 3 -3.99 20.98 2.90
CA ILE A 3 -5.28 21.49 2.42
C ILE A 3 -6.19 20.27 2.25
N ALA A 4 -7.24 20.17 3.06
CA ALA A 4 -8.28 19.18 2.87
C ALA A 4 -9.32 19.71 1.87
N ILE A 5 -9.64 18.91 0.85
CA ILE A 5 -10.60 19.24 -0.20
C ILE A 5 -11.69 18.17 -0.20
N LEU A 6 -12.95 18.60 -0.13
CA LEU A 6 -14.11 17.72 -0.35
C LEU A 6 -14.56 17.86 -1.80
N SER A 7 -14.43 16.78 -2.55
CA SER A 7 -14.94 16.68 -3.93
C SER A 7 -16.25 15.90 -3.92
N VAL A 8 -17.28 16.42 -4.58
CA VAL A 8 -18.58 15.76 -4.73
C VAL A 8 -18.83 15.48 -6.20
N ILE A 9 -18.95 14.20 -6.53
CA ILE A 9 -19.20 13.74 -7.90
C ILE A 9 -20.56 13.05 -7.92
N ALA A 10 -21.45 13.53 -8.79
CA ALA A 10 -22.74 12.91 -9.04
C ALA A 10 -22.65 11.92 -10.21
N TYR A 11 -23.15 10.71 -9.98
CA TYR A 11 -23.37 9.68 -10.98
C TYR A 11 -24.88 9.49 -11.14
N TYR A 12 -25.40 9.58 -12.36
CA TYR A 12 -26.82 9.41 -12.65
C TYR A 12 -27.05 8.96 -14.09
N VAL A 13 -28.25 8.50 -14.40
CA VAL A 13 -28.70 8.23 -15.77
C VAL A 13 -29.61 9.38 -16.20
N ASP A 14 -29.34 9.97 -17.36
CA ASP A 14 -30.16 11.05 -17.89
C ASP A 14 -31.44 10.54 -18.57
N ILE A 15 -32.25 11.48 -19.08
CA ILE A 15 -33.52 11.17 -19.77
C ILE A 15 -33.33 10.35 -21.05
N ALA A 16 -32.13 10.35 -21.63
CA ALA A 16 -31.80 9.56 -22.81
C ALA A 16 -31.29 8.16 -22.43
N GLY A 17 -31.31 7.79 -21.13
CA GLY A 17 -30.78 6.52 -20.65
C GLY A 17 -29.25 6.48 -20.60
N THR A 18 -28.57 7.62 -20.75
CA THR A 18 -27.11 7.67 -20.83
C THR A 18 -26.50 7.91 -19.44
N PRO A 19 -25.49 7.12 -19.03
CA PRO A 19 -24.75 7.38 -17.79
C PRO A 19 -24.01 8.72 -17.83
N GLN A 20 -24.18 9.52 -16.78
CA GLN A 20 -23.55 10.82 -16.61
C GLN A 20 -22.70 10.84 -15.36
N VAL A 21 -21.53 11.49 -15.47
CA VAL A 21 -20.62 11.78 -14.35
C VAL A 21 -20.37 13.28 -14.32
N ARG A 22 -20.65 13.93 -13.19
CA ARG A 22 -20.46 15.38 -13.03
C ARG A 22 -19.81 15.69 -11.69
N LEU A 23 -18.70 16.43 -11.72
CA LEU A 23 -18.17 17.10 -10.53
C LEU A 23 -19.12 18.26 -10.22
N ILE A 24 -19.81 18.19 -9.09
CA ILE A 24 -20.82 19.19 -8.70
C ILE A 24 -20.33 20.14 -7.61
N SER A 25 -19.24 19.76 -6.91
CA SER A 25 -18.59 20.59 -5.90
C SER A 25 -17.13 20.19 -5.69
N LEU A 26 -16.28 21.17 -5.43
CA LEU A 26 -14.88 21.01 -5.04
C LEU A 26 -14.54 22.12 -4.05
N GLU A 27 -14.65 21.81 -2.76
CA GLU A 27 -14.66 22.81 -1.70
C GLU A 27 -13.54 22.54 -0.69
N LYS A 28 -12.89 23.61 -0.24
CA LYS A 28 -11.89 23.51 0.82
C LYS A 28 -12.59 23.27 2.16
N LEU A 29 -12.25 22.17 2.83
CA LEU A 29 -12.69 21.93 4.20
C LEU A 29 -11.88 22.82 5.15
N SER A 30 -12.57 23.74 5.83
CA SER A 30 -12.00 24.61 6.85
C SER A 30 -12.46 24.17 8.24
N GLY A 31 -11.57 24.26 9.24
CA GLY A 31 -11.85 23.80 10.60
C GLY A 31 -11.68 22.29 10.79
N SER A 32 -12.41 21.69 11.73
CA SER A 32 -12.36 20.24 11.99
C SER A 32 -12.76 19.45 10.74
N HIS A 33 -11.95 18.44 10.38
CA HIS A 33 -12.22 17.55 9.24
C HIS A 33 -13.17 16.39 9.58
N GLY A 34 -13.87 16.47 10.71
CA GLY A 34 -14.87 15.48 11.14
C GLY A 34 -16.04 15.33 10.17
N GLY A 35 -16.68 14.16 10.20
CA GLY A 35 -17.74 13.77 9.27
C GLY A 35 -18.95 14.71 9.29
N GLU A 36 -19.28 15.29 10.43
CA GLU A 36 -20.39 16.24 10.59
C GLU A 36 -20.15 17.54 9.81
N ASN A 37 -18.90 18.05 9.81
CA ASN A 37 -18.57 19.25 9.03
C ASN A 37 -18.66 18.96 7.53
N GLN A 38 -18.19 17.78 7.11
CA GLN A 38 -18.34 17.32 5.73
C GLN A 38 -19.82 17.20 5.34
N ALA A 39 -20.67 16.70 6.24
CA ALA A 39 -22.11 16.58 6.02
C ALA A 39 -22.79 17.94 5.83
N ILE A 40 -22.43 18.96 6.61
CA ILE A 40 -22.97 20.32 6.44
C ILE A 40 -22.65 20.87 5.05
N LEU A 41 -21.40 20.71 4.60
CA LEU A 41 -20.98 21.17 3.28
C LEU A 41 -21.67 20.38 2.17
N MET A 42 -21.70 19.05 2.27
CA MET A 42 -22.39 18.17 1.32
C MET A 42 -23.89 18.49 1.25
N ALA A 43 -24.55 18.77 2.38
CA ALA A 43 -25.96 19.14 2.41
C ALA A 43 -26.23 20.47 1.69
N LYS A 44 -25.33 21.46 1.79
CA LYS A 44 -25.44 22.71 1.02
C LYS A 44 -25.38 22.44 -0.48
N VAL A 45 -24.46 21.59 -0.92
CA VAL A 45 -24.34 21.19 -2.33
C VAL A 45 -25.61 20.48 -2.80
N ILE A 46 -26.09 19.49 -2.04
CA ILE A 46 -27.30 18.72 -2.38
C ILE A 46 -28.52 19.63 -2.53
N ARG A 47 -28.73 20.56 -1.58
CA ARG A 47 -29.83 21.54 -1.63
C ARG A 47 -29.69 22.51 -2.80
N LYS A 48 -28.48 23.00 -3.08
CA LYS A 48 -28.20 23.90 -4.21
C LYS A 48 -28.65 23.32 -5.54
N TYR A 49 -28.53 22.00 -5.72
CA TYR A 49 -28.94 21.30 -6.94
C TYR A 49 -30.32 20.62 -6.84
N GLY A 50 -31.04 20.76 -5.71
CA GLY A 50 -32.36 20.14 -5.52
C GLY A 50 -32.34 18.61 -5.58
N LEU A 51 -31.31 17.98 -5.00
CA LEU A 51 -31.06 16.54 -5.08
C LEU A 51 -31.58 15.74 -3.88
N GLU A 52 -32.14 16.38 -2.86
CA GLU A 52 -32.51 15.76 -1.57
C GLU A 52 -33.37 14.50 -1.72
N LYS A 53 -34.30 14.52 -2.68
CA LYS A 53 -35.23 13.40 -2.96
C LYS A 53 -34.78 12.49 -4.11
N LYS A 54 -33.60 12.74 -4.69
CA LYS A 54 -33.08 12.06 -5.88
C LYS A 54 -31.83 11.21 -5.60
N ILE A 55 -31.31 11.27 -4.38
CA ILE A 55 -30.12 10.49 -4.00
C ILE A 55 -30.52 9.06 -3.68
N GLY A 56 -29.97 8.13 -4.47
CA GLY A 56 -30.01 6.70 -4.17
C GLY A 56 -28.95 6.31 -3.14
N PHE A 57 -27.68 6.53 -3.46
CA PHE A 57 -26.55 6.00 -2.71
C PHE A 57 -25.43 7.03 -2.52
N PHE A 58 -24.63 6.82 -1.48
CA PHE A 58 -23.41 7.57 -1.17
C PHE A 58 -22.22 6.61 -1.23
N THR A 59 -21.25 6.91 -2.11
CA THR A 59 -19.99 6.18 -2.21
C THR A 59 -18.86 7.03 -1.64
N ALA A 60 -18.12 6.49 -0.69
CA ALA A 60 -16.95 7.12 -0.07
C ALA A 60 -15.94 6.04 0.37
N ASP A 61 -14.71 6.44 0.68
CA ASP A 61 -13.71 5.54 1.28
C ASP A 61 -14.19 4.99 2.63
N ASN A 62 -13.49 4.00 3.19
CA ASN A 62 -13.99 3.28 4.36
C ASN A 62 -13.54 3.93 5.68
N ALA A 63 -13.17 5.22 5.67
CA ALA A 63 -12.77 5.92 6.88
C ALA A 63 -13.99 6.31 7.73
N ASP A 64 -13.85 6.27 9.05
CA ASP A 64 -14.91 6.62 10.01
C ASP A 64 -15.57 7.99 9.75
N PRO A 65 -14.84 9.06 9.38
CA PRO A 65 -15.47 10.34 9.06
C PRO A 65 -16.46 10.27 7.91
N CYS A 66 -16.27 9.37 6.93
CA CYS A 66 -17.20 9.18 5.83
C CYS A 66 -18.51 8.54 6.28
N ASP A 67 -18.44 7.61 7.24
CA ASP A 67 -19.64 6.98 7.81
C ASP A 67 -20.43 7.99 8.65
N THR A 68 -19.74 8.74 9.51
CA THR A 68 -20.32 9.85 10.26
C THR A 68 -20.95 10.90 9.34
N CYS A 69 -20.31 11.22 8.21
CA CYS A 69 -20.85 12.15 7.22
C CYS A 69 -22.16 11.65 6.61
N VAL A 70 -22.20 10.40 6.15
CA VAL A 70 -23.40 9.81 5.54
C VAL A 70 -24.53 9.70 6.56
N ARG A 71 -24.25 9.25 7.78
CA ARG A 71 -25.24 9.19 8.86
C ARG A 71 -25.84 10.56 9.17
N ALA A 72 -25.01 11.59 9.27
CA ALA A 72 -25.46 12.96 9.48
C ALA A 72 -26.33 13.48 8.33
N LEU A 73 -25.96 13.20 7.08
CA LEU A 73 -26.77 13.56 5.90
C LEU A 73 -28.13 12.86 5.89
N LEU A 74 -28.15 11.54 6.15
CA LEU A 74 -29.38 10.77 6.22
C LEU A 74 -30.31 11.31 7.31
N LYS A 75 -29.78 11.65 8.49
CA LYS A 75 -30.55 12.30 9.56
C LYS A 75 -31.08 13.68 9.16
N MET A 76 -30.28 14.50 8.48
CA MET A 76 -30.70 15.83 8.02
C MET A 76 -31.83 15.78 6.99
N PHE A 77 -31.84 14.78 6.11
CA PHE A 77 -32.86 14.63 5.08
C PHE A 77 -34.05 13.75 5.49
N ASN A 78 -33.91 12.98 6.58
CA ASN A 78 -34.96 12.13 7.13
C ASN A 78 -35.16 12.41 8.63
N PRO A 79 -35.55 13.63 9.03
CA PRO A 79 -35.60 14.04 10.44
C PRO A 79 -36.64 13.28 11.28
N ARG A 80 -37.57 12.57 10.63
CA ARG A 80 -38.61 11.75 11.29
C ARG A 80 -38.26 10.27 11.34
N ALA A 81 -37.14 9.85 10.78
CA ALA A 81 -36.72 8.45 10.84
C ALA A 81 -36.38 8.08 12.28
N SER A 82 -36.86 6.91 12.73
CA SER A 82 -36.41 6.33 13.99
C SER A 82 -34.91 6.01 13.93
N PRO A 83 -34.24 5.81 15.08
CA PRO A 83 -32.85 5.34 15.10
C PRO A 83 -32.65 4.07 14.25
N THR A 84 -33.55 3.09 14.39
CA THR A 84 -33.55 1.86 13.59
C THR A 84 -33.78 2.12 12.10
N GLY A 85 -34.63 3.08 11.75
CA GLY A 85 -34.86 3.47 10.36
C GLY A 85 -33.64 4.16 9.74
N LEU A 86 -32.89 4.96 10.51
CA LEU A 86 -31.65 5.57 10.04
C LEU A 86 -30.55 4.54 9.83
N GLU A 87 -30.43 3.55 10.72
CA GLU A 87 -29.48 2.45 10.58
C GLU A 87 -29.78 1.61 9.33
N GLY A 88 -31.06 1.28 9.08
CA GLY A 88 -31.49 0.62 7.85
C GLY A 88 -31.12 1.42 6.60
N LEU A 89 -31.41 2.73 6.59
CA LEU A 89 -31.02 3.62 5.49
C LEU A 89 -29.51 3.71 5.29
N GLU A 90 -28.73 3.69 6.37
CA GLU A 90 -27.27 3.68 6.32
C GLU A 90 -26.78 2.40 5.64
N GLY A 91 -27.27 1.23 6.07
CA GLY A 91 -26.92 -0.06 5.47
C GLY A 91 -27.33 -0.19 3.99
N GLU A 92 -28.44 0.41 3.59
CA GLU A 92 -28.92 0.38 2.20
C GLU A 92 -28.18 1.37 1.29
N ARG A 93 -27.88 2.59 1.79
CA ARG A 93 -27.44 3.70 0.94
C ARG A 93 -25.94 3.97 1.00
N ARG A 94 -25.21 3.36 1.92
CA ARG A 94 -23.75 3.53 2.05
C ARG A 94 -23.00 2.47 1.24
N ILE A 95 -22.35 2.89 0.16
CA ILE A 95 -21.50 2.02 -0.66
C ILE A 95 -20.03 2.26 -0.30
N ARG A 96 -19.30 1.20 0.05
CA ARG A 96 -17.87 1.23 0.35
C ARG A 96 -17.03 1.34 -0.93
N CYS A 97 -15.88 2.01 -0.86
CA CYS A 97 -15.01 2.18 -2.02
C CYS A 97 -14.19 0.91 -2.28
N VAL A 98 -14.39 0.26 -3.43
CA VAL A 98 -13.62 -0.94 -3.81
C VAL A 98 -12.11 -0.68 -3.85
N GLY A 99 -11.67 0.47 -4.36
CA GLY A 99 -10.25 0.82 -4.39
C GLY A 99 -9.65 0.94 -2.99
N HIS A 100 -10.45 1.39 -2.01
CA HIS A 100 -10.01 1.42 -0.61
C HIS A 100 -9.96 0.01 0.00
N ILE A 101 -10.91 -0.87 -0.32
CA ILE A 101 -10.89 -2.29 0.10
C ILE A 101 -9.65 -3.00 -0.44
N LEU A 102 -9.36 -2.85 -1.73
CA LEU A 102 -8.14 -3.39 -2.34
C LEU A 102 -6.88 -2.85 -1.68
N ASN A 103 -6.87 -1.56 -1.34
CA ASN A 103 -5.77 -0.95 -0.61
C ASN A 103 -5.57 -1.54 0.79
N LEU A 104 -6.64 -1.76 1.56
CA LEU A 104 -6.55 -2.38 2.88
C LEU A 104 -6.01 -3.81 2.78
N SER A 105 -6.50 -4.60 1.83
CA SER A 105 -6.04 -5.98 1.64
C SER A 105 -4.58 -6.06 1.21
N ALA A 106 -4.14 -5.22 0.26
CA ALA A 106 -2.74 -5.15 -0.15
C ALA A 106 -1.82 -4.62 0.97
N LYS A 107 -2.29 -3.64 1.76
CA LYS A 107 -1.56 -3.17 2.95
C LYS A 107 -1.41 -4.27 3.98
N ALA A 108 -2.47 -5.00 4.31
CA ALA A 108 -2.40 -6.15 5.22
C ALA A 108 -1.38 -7.19 4.75
N PHE A 109 -1.31 -7.46 3.45
CA PHE A 109 -0.28 -8.33 2.88
C PHE A 109 1.16 -7.79 3.08
N LEU A 110 1.37 -6.49 2.87
CA LEU A 110 2.67 -5.84 2.98
C LEU A 110 3.12 -5.59 4.43
N GLU A 111 2.16 -5.34 5.34
CA GLU A 111 2.39 -5.03 6.75
C GLU A 111 2.63 -6.29 7.58
N GLY A 112 1.99 -7.42 7.22
CA GLY A 112 1.99 -8.60 8.08
C GLY A 112 1.52 -8.25 9.49
N ASP A 113 2.21 -8.77 10.51
CA ASP A 113 1.91 -8.50 11.93
C ASP A 113 2.47 -7.15 12.43
N SER A 114 3.06 -6.32 11.56
CA SER A 114 3.73 -5.06 11.91
C SER A 114 2.98 -3.85 11.33
N SER A 115 2.04 -3.31 12.11
CA SER A 115 1.07 -2.30 11.66
C SER A 115 1.55 -0.84 11.66
N ASP A 116 2.65 -0.48 12.33
CA ASP A 116 2.80 0.91 12.78
C ASP A 116 3.84 1.78 12.06
N ILE A 117 4.41 1.34 10.93
CA ILE A 117 5.53 2.07 10.27
C ILE A 117 5.13 2.73 8.94
N PHE A 118 4.04 2.29 8.29
CA PHE A 118 3.63 2.85 6.99
C PHE A 118 3.30 4.34 7.06
N ASP A 119 2.98 4.89 8.23
CA ASP A 119 2.62 6.30 8.41
C ASP A 119 3.80 7.15 8.96
N SER A 120 4.99 6.58 9.13
CA SER A 120 6.14 7.26 9.73
C SER A 120 7.10 7.83 8.66
N HIS A 121 7.02 9.15 8.46
CA HIS A 121 7.85 9.86 7.49
C HIS A 121 9.32 9.96 7.94
N ILE A 122 10.26 9.54 7.09
CA ILE A 122 11.69 9.90 7.19
C ILE A 122 11.94 11.28 6.56
N ALA A 123 11.17 12.28 6.97
CA ALA A 123 11.41 13.70 6.62
C ALA A 123 11.78 14.52 7.87
N GLU A 124 12.37 13.86 8.88
CA GLU A 124 12.70 14.48 10.15
C GLU A 124 14.17 14.93 10.19
N LYS A 125 14.42 16.14 10.68
CA LYS A 125 15.78 16.72 10.82
C LYS A 125 16.58 16.10 11.97
N ASP A 126 16.01 15.15 12.71
CA ASP A 126 16.65 14.49 13.84
C ASP A 126 17.35 13.19 13.39
N GLN A 127 18.68 13.20 13.41
CA GLN A 127 19.51 12.06 13.03
C GLN A 127 19.30 10.81 13.91
N LYS A 128 18.87 10.98 15.18
CA LYS A 128 18.62 9.84 16.06
C LYS A 128 17.36 9.12 15.62
N LYS A 129 16.28 9.87 15.42
CA LYS A 129 15.00 9.34 14.94
C LYS A 129 15.11 8.78 13.52
N GLU A 130 15.85 9.43 12.63
CA GLU A 130 16.11 8.87 11.29
C GLU A 130 16.74 7.47 11.38
N ARG A 131 17.76 7.29 12.22
CA ARG A 131 18.41 5.99 12.40
C ARG A 131 17.47 4.93 12.99
N GLU A 132 16.60 5.34 13.89
CA GLU A 132 15.57 4.46 14.46
C GLU A 132 14.55 4.03 13.41
N LEU A 133 14.03 4.98 12.62
CA LEU A 133 13.12 4.71 11.51
C LEU A 133 13.73 3.77 10.48
N LEU A 134 14.99 4.01 10.04
CA LEU A 134 15.68 3.13 9.11
C LEU A 134 15.82 1.69 9.65
N ARG A 135 16.03 1.52 10.97
CA ARG A 135 16.07 0.20 11.61
C ARG A 135 14.71 -0.47 11.63
N GLU A 136 13.65 0.27 11.93
CA GLU A 136 12.28 -0.24 11.89
C GLU A 136 11.89 -0.67 10.47
N TRP A 137 12.25 0.10 9.45
CA TRP A 137 12.06 -0.30 8.05
C TRP A 137 12.77 -1.62 7.74
N ARG A 138 14.02 -1.83 8.17
CA ARG A 138 14.74 -3.11 7.91
C ARG A 138 14.04 -4.35 8.49
N LYS A 139 13.27 -4.22 9.57
CA LYS A 139 12.51 -5.34 10.15
C LYS A 139 11.45 -5.87 9.18
N ARG A 140 11.06 -5.08 8.17
CA ARG A 140 10.13 -5.47 7.10
C ARG A 140 10.80 -6.26 5.97
N GLY A 141 12.05 -6.69 6.18
CA GLY A 141 12.78 -7.53 5.24
C GLY A 141 13.18 -6.79 3.96
N PRO A 142 13.12 -7.45 2.79
CA PRO A 142 13.60 -6.90 1.52
C PRO A 142 12.95 -5.57 1.10
N ILE A 143 11.65 -5.39 1.36
CA ILE A 143 10.94 -4.14 1.04
C ILE A 143 11.55 -2.98 1.81
N GLY A 144 11.82 -3.17 3.10
CA GLY A 144 12.38 -2.15 3.97
C GLY A 144 13.81 -1.77 3.62
N LYS A 145 14.65 -2.76 3.30
CA LYS A 145 16.00 -2.51 2.77
C LYS A 145 15.94 -1.68 1.48
N LEU A 146 15.04 -2.05 0.56
CA LEU A 146 14.85 -1.31 -0.69
C LEU A 146 14.35 0.13 -0.43
N HIS A 147 13.38 0.32 0.47
CA HIS A 147 12.91 1.65 0.87
C HIS A 147 14.07 2.52 1.35
N ASN A 148 14.87 2.02 2.29
CA ASN A 148 16.04 2.73 2.83
C ASN A 148 17.06 3.07 1.73
N LEU A 149 17.33 2.13 0.83
CA LEU A 149 18.25 2.32 -0.28
C LEU A 149 17.75 3.40 -1.26
N VAL A 150 16.47 3.36 -1.62
CA VAL A 150 15.84 4.36 -2.48
C VAL A 150 15.86 5.74 -1.82
N TYR A 151 15.52 5.81 -0.53
CA TYR A 151 15.63 7.03 0.26
C TYR A 151 17.07 7.58 0.25
N TRP A 152 18.07 6.73 0.50
CA TRP A 152 19.48 7.09 0.51
C TRP A 152 19.97 7.67 -0.83
N ILE A 153 19.60 7.03 -1.94
CA ILE A 153 19.95 7.48 -3.30
C ILE A 153 19.31 8.85 -3.57
N ARG A 154 18.02 9.01 -3.24
CA ARG A 154 17.24 10.18 -3.65
C ARG A 154 17.46 11.41 -2.78
N ARG A 155 17.89 11.28 -1.52
CA ARG A 155 18.08 12.44 -0.63
C ARG A 155 19.26 13.34 -1.01
N ASN A 156 20.24 12.82 -1.74
CA ASN A 156 21.48 13.53 -2.05
C ASN A 156 21.61 13.78 -3.57
N PRO A 157 21.79 15.04 -4.03
CA PRO A 157 21.92 15.36 -5.45
C PRO A 157 23.07 14.62 -6.17
N GLN A 158 24.25 14.52 -5.53
CA GLN A 158 25.39 13.84 -6.14
C GLN A 158 25.13 12.34 -6.32
N ARG A 159 24.42 11.68 -5.39
CA ARG A 159 24.02 10.28 -5.53
C ARG A 159 23.02 10.07 -6.66
N ARG A 160 22.10 11.01 -6.84
CA ARG A 160 21.16 11.00 -7.98
C ARG A 160 21.89 11.14 -9.31
N GLU A 161 22.87 12.05 -9.39
CA GLU A 161 23.70 12.25 -10.57
C GLU A 161 24.53 11.01 -10.88
N LEU A 162 25.18 10.42 -9.86
CA LEU A 162 25.91 9.16 -10.01
C LEU A 162 25.00 8.04 -10.51
N PHE A 163 23.84 7.83 -9.88
CA PHE A 163 22.87 6.82 -10.32
C PHE A 163 22.46 7.03 -11.78
N LEU A 164 22.15 8.27 -12.18
CA LEU A 164 21.79 8.60 -13.55
C LEU A 164 22.95 8.41 -14.54
N SER A 165 24.19 8.68 -14.12
CA SER A 165 25.38 8.44 -14.96
C SER A 165 25.54 6.96 -15.28
N ILE A 166 25.38 6.09 -14.28
CA ILE A 166 25.41 4.63 -14.44
C ILE A 166 24.29 4.19 -15.39
N THR A 167 23.06 4.67 -15.18
CA THR A 167 21.91 4.33 -16.07
C THR A 167 22.10 4.82 -17.50
N SER A 168 22.86 5.89 -17.71
CA SER A 168 23.10 6.46 -19.04
C SER A 168 24.25 5.78 -19.78
N GLY A 169 24.91 4.79 -19.17
CA GLY A 169 26.15 4.20 -19.69
C GLY A 169 27.30 5.21 -19.74
N LYS A 170 27.24 6.28 -18.94
CA LYS A 170 28.35 7.22 -18.76
C LYS A 170 29.23 6.66 -17.66
N VAL A 171 30.17 5.81 -18.07
CA VAL A 171 31.03 5.04 -17.19
C VAL A 171 32.34 5.81 -17.06
N ASP A 172 32.65 6.33 -15.86
CA ASP A 172 33.97 6.90 -15.62
C ASP A 172 35.03 5.79 -15.51
N GLN A 173 36.32 6.18 -15.45
CA GLN A 173 37.42 5.22 -15.35
C GLN A 173 37.33 4.28 -14.14
N SER A 174 36.72 4.72 -13.04
CA SER A 174 36.59 3.91 -11.82
C SER A 174 35.56 2.79 -12.01
N ILE A 175 34.46 3.08 -12.69
CA ILE A 175 33.42 2.10 -12.98
C ILE A 175 33.90 1.09 -14.05
N MET A 176 34.65 1.56 -15.05
CA MET A 176 35.27 0.68 -16.07
C MET A 176 36.33 -0.24 -15.46
N ALA A 177 37.12 0.25 -14.50
CA ALA A 177 38.13 -0.56 -13.82
C ALA A 177 37.51 -1.68 -12.98
N GLU A 178 36.33 -1.43 -12.38
CA GLU A 178 35.63 -2.39 -11.52
C GLU A 178 34.76 -3.38 -12.31
N LEU A 179 34.09 -2.93 -13.38
CA LEU A 179 33.05 -3.72 -14.06
C LEU A 179 33.43 -4.15 -15.49
N GLY A 180 34.49 -3.58 -16.06
CA GLY A 180 34.81 -3.75 -17.48
C GLY A 180 33.80 -3.03 -18.37
N VAL A 181 33.45 -3.66 -19.50
CA VAL A 181 32.51 -3.08 -20.47
C VAL A 181 31.09 -3.15 -19.90
N TRP A 182 30.47 -2.00 -19.70
CA TRP A 182 29.13 -1.87 -19.15
C TRP A 182 28.15 -1.39 -20.22
N PHE A 183 27.19 -2.24 -20.58
CA PHE A 183 26.11 -1.89 -21.49
C PHE A 183 24.80 -1.74 -20.72
N VAL A 184 24.11 -0.63 -20.96
CA VAL A 184 22.77 -0.40 -20.41
C VAL A 184 21.77 -0.44 -21.56
N ASP A 185 20.75 -1.28 -21.38
CA ASP A 185 19.58 -1.34 -22.26
C ASP A 185 18.96 0.06 -22.43
N ASP A 186 18.66 0.45 -23.67
CA ASP A 186 18.13 1.77 -24.00
C ASP A 186 16.83 2.10 -23.26
N THR A 187 16.02 1.10 -22.91
CA THR A 187 14.77 1.27 -22.15
C THR A 187 15.00 1.61 -20.67
N LEU A 188 16.22 1.45 -20.17
CA LEU A 188 16.63 1.78 -18.81
C LEU A 188 17.36 3.12 -18.71
N LYS A 189 17.82 3.68 -19.84
CA LYS A 189 18.58 4.93 -19.87
C LYS A 189 17.80 6.09 -19.27
N GLY A 190 18.44 6.79 -18.33
CA GLY A 190 17.86 7.96 -17.64
C GLY A 190 16.76 7.62 -16.63
N LEU A 191 16.47 6.35 -16.36
CA LEU A 191 15.52 5.96 -15.33
C LEU A 191 16.12 6.12 -13.94
N MET A 192 15.38 6.81 -13.05
CA MET A 192 15.68 6.86 -11.62
C MET A 192 14.87 5.80 -10.85
N VAL A 193 15.38 5.38 -9.68
CA VAL A 193 14.58 4.68 -8.66
C VAL A 193 13.34 5.49 -8.26
N LYS A 194 12.22 4.80 -8.00
CA LYS A 194 10.98 5.43 -7.56
C LYS A 194 10.87 5.34 -6.05
N ALA A 195 10.71 6.48 -5.38
CA ALA A 195 10.29 6.49 -3.98
C ALA A 195 8.83 6.03 -3.90
N ASP A 196 8.55 5.21 -2.90
CA ASP A 196 7.21 4.97 -2.41
C ASP A 196 6.65 6.21 -1.70
N ASN A 197 5.35 6.21 -1.51
CA ASN A 197 4.61 7.15 -0.70
C ASN A 197 3.72 6.37 0.27
N ASP A 198 3.94 6.64 1.55
CA ASP A 198 3.33 6.04 2.73
C ASP A 198 1.80 5.83 2.64
N THR A 199 1.11 6.74 1.96
CA THR A 199 -0.36 6.72 1.91
C THR A 199 -0.98 5.55 1.13
N ARG A 200 -0.26 4.89 0.20
CA ARG A 200 -0.87 3.91 -0.72
C ARG A 200 0.07 2.78 -1.11
N TRP A 201 -0.37 1.54 -0.96
CA TRP A 201 0.37 0.33 -1.34
C TRP A 201 0.87 0.34 -2.81
N ASN A 202 0.14 1.01 -3.71
CA ASN A 202 0.50 1.20 -5.12
C ASN A 202 1.91 1.77 -5.30
N SER A 203 2.34 2.66 -4.40
CA SER A 203 3.64 3.31 -4.50
C SER A 203 4.79 2.35 -4.16
N VAL A 204 4.58 1.47 -3.17
CA VAL A 204 5.49 0.36 -2.83
C VAL A 204 5.60 -0.60 -4.00
N TYR A 205 4.48 -1.00 -4.60
CA TYR A 205 4.51 -1.82 -5.82
C TYR A 205 5.35 -1.16 -6.92
N LEU A 206 5.13 0.13 -7.19
CA LEU A 206 5.85 0.85 -8.24
C LEU A 206 7.33 1.05 -7.92
N MET A 207 7.69 1.17 -6.64
CA MET A 207 9.09 1.18 -6.17
C MET A 207 9.76 -0.15 -6.47
N VAL A 208 9.18 -1.25 -5.98
CA VAL A 208 9.75 -2.60 -6.14
C VAL A 208 9.82 -2.99 -7.62
N HIS A 209 8.74 -2.78 -8.39
CA HIS A 209 8.71 -3.05 -9.82
C HIS A 209 9.76 -2.23 -10.59
N ARG A 210 10.00 -0.96 -10.20
CA ARG A 210 11.08 -0.16 -10.79
C ARG A 210 12.45 -0.68 -10.40
N ALA A 211 12.63 -1.09 -9.14
CA ALA A 211 13.89 -1.60 -8.64
C ALA A 211 14.30 -2.90 -9.34
N LEU A 212 13.36 -3.83 -9.55
CA LEU A 212 13.63 -5.08 -10.29
C LEU A 212 14.13 -4.81 -11.71
N ARG A 213 13.57 -3.81 -12.41
CA ARG A 213 14.07 -3.38 -13.74
C ARG A 213 15.45 -2.73 -13.69
N LEU A 214 15.84 -2.18 -12.55
CA LEU A 214 17.11 -1.48 -12.35
C LEU A 214 18.08 -2.31 -11.49
N ARG A 215 17.85 -3.62 -11.30
CA ARG A 215 18.61 -4.48 -10.39
C ARG A 215 20.11 -4.33 -10.59
N ASP A 216 20.59 -4.56 -11.81
CA ASP A 216 22.03 -4.53 -12.09
C ASP A 216 22.63 -3.13 -11.87
N ILE A 217 21.87 -2.08 -12.20
CA ILE A 217 22.26 -0.68 -11.96
C ILE A 217 22.35 -0.40 -10.45
N ILE A 218 21.39 -0.89 -9.67
CA ILE A 218 21.36 -0.74 -8.21
C ILE A 218 22.54 -1.48 -7.60
N ASP A 219 22.81 -2.72 -8.02
CA ASP A 219 23.92 -3.51 -7.53
C ASP A 219 25.27 -2.83 -7.84
N VAL A 220 25.43 -2.27 -9.05
CA VAL A 220 26.59 -1.47 -9.42
C VAL A 220 26.72 -0.21 -8.57
N PHE A 221 25.64 0.54 -8.40
CA PHE A 221 25.63 1.74 -7.56
C PHE A 221 26.07 1.40 -6.12
N CYS A 222 25.55 0.31 -5.55
CA CYS A 222 25.92 -0.15 -4.21
C CYS A 222 27.40 -0.51 -4.12
N LYS A 223 27.95 -1.27 -5.08
CA LYS A 223 29.38 -1.59 -5.13
C LYS A 223 30.26 -0.34 -5.14
N LEU A 224 29.98 0.60 -6.05
CA LEU A 224 30.72 1.85 -6.14
C LEU A 224 30.60 2.69 -4.86
N SER A 225 29.42 2.73 -4.27
CA SER A 225 29.20 3.43 -3.00
C SER A 225 29.98 2.81 -1.85
N LEU A 226 30.10 1.48 -1.77
CA LEU A 226 30.87 0.78 -0.74
C LEU A 226 32.39 0.98 -0.88
N LEU A 227 32.87 1.22 -2.11
CA LEU A 227 34.28 1.50 -2.40
C LEU A 227 34.67 2.97 -2.11
N ASP A 228 33.73 3.86 -1.80
CA ASP A 228 34.04 5.27 -1.52
C ASP A 228 35.05 5.36 -0.34
N PRO A 229 36.14 6.14 -0.47
CA PRO A 229 37.12 6.28 0.61
C PRO A 229 36.51 6.83 1.91
N LYS A 230 35.42 7.59 1.80
CA LYS A 230 34.75 8.25 2.91
C LYS A 230 33.57 7.43 3.39
N GLU A 231 33.66 6.92 4.62
CA GLU A 231 32.61 6.08 5.21
C GLU A 231 31.23 6.75 5.24
N GLU A 232 31.18 8.05 5.46
CA GLU A 232 29.91 8.81 5.50
C GLU A 232 29.20 8.88 4.13
N LYS A 233 29.90 8.54 3.04
CA LYS A 233 29.34 8.46 1.69
C LYS A 233 28.91 7.05 1.29
N ARG A 234 29.31 6.03 2.06
CA ARG A 234 28.95 4.63 1.80
C ARG A 234 27.49 4.40 2.11
N VAL A 235 26.83 3.60 1.27
CA VAL A 235 25.55 2.99 1.62
C VAL A 235 25.75 2.05 2.81
N SER A 236 24.76 1.95 3.68
CA SER A 236 24.78 0.97 4.76
C SER A 236 24.80 -0.43 4.18
N ALA A 237 25.73 -1.28 4.63
CA ALA A 237 25.82 -2.67 4.19
C ALA A 237 24.54 -3.48 4.52
N GLU A 238 23.81 -3.08 5.58
CA GLU A 238 22.53 -3.70 5.96
C GLU A 238 21.39 -3.42 4.97
N ASP A 239 21.49 -2.34 4.19
CA ASP A 239 20.49 -1.92 3.20
C ASP A 239 20.82 -2.41 1.78
N VAL A 240 21.95 -3.09 1.59
CA VAL A 240 22.31 -3.73 0.31
C VAL A 240 21.51 -5.02 0.15
N LEU A 241 20.84 -5.16 -0.98
CA LEU A 241 19.98 -6.31 -1.29
C LEU A 241 20.83 -7.51 -1.74
N SER A 242 20.63 -8.65 -1.09
CA SER A 242 21.16 -9.95 -1.49
C SER A 242 20.41 -10.54 -2.69
N CYS A 243 20.93 -11.63 -3.26
CA CYS A 243 20.23 -12.35 -4.32
C CYS A 243 18.87 -12.87 -3.84
N GLU A 244 18.79 -13.32 -2.60
CA GLU A 244 17.58 -13.81 -1.94
C GLU A 244 16.59 -12.67 -1.71
N ASP A 245 17.06 -11.49 -1.28
CA ASP A 245 16.21 -10.30 -1.15
C ASP A 245 15.55 -9.96 -2.50
N TRP A 246 16.30 -10.01 -3.60
CA TRP A 246 15.78 -9.78 -4.95
C TRP A 246 14.72 -10.80 -5.39
N VAL A 247 14.88 -12.08 -5.02
CA VAL A 247 13.88 -13.12 -5.28
C VAL A 247 12.59 -12.81 -4.54
N VAL A 248 12.66 -12.52 -3.24
CA VAL A 248 11.47 -12.19 -2.44
C VAL A 248 10.75 -10.94 -2.99
N LEU A 249 11.49 -9.92 -3.42
CA LEU A 249 10.90 -8.74 -4.07
C LEU A 249 10.17 -9.08 -5.37
N ALA A 250 10.66 -10.03 -6.16
CA ALA A 250 9.96 -10.51 -7.35
C ALA A 250 8.68 -11.27 -7.01
N GLU A 251 8.70 -12.12 -5.98
CA GLU A 251 7.52 -12.86 -5.49
C GLU A 251 6.44 -11.90 -4.98
N ILE A 252 6.82 -10.85 -4.22
CA ILE A 252 5.89 -9.81 -3.77
C ILE A 252 5.19 -9.12 -4.94
N ILE A 253 5.93 -8.82 -6.02
CA ILE A 253 5.36 -8.19 -7.21
C ILE A 253 4.40 -9.13 -7.93
N GLU A 254 4.72 -10.42 -8.03
CA GLU A 254 3.81 -11.42 -8.60
C GLU A 254 2.48 -11.47 -7.83
N ILE A 255 2.55 -11.50 -6.49
CA ILE A 255 1.36 -11.52 -5.62
C ILE A 255 0.51 -10.26 -5.80
N LEU A 256 1.15 -9.08 -5.87
CA LEU A 256 0.47 -7.79 -5.91
C LEU A 256 0.07 -7.31 -7.31
N GLN A 257 0.54 -7.97 -8.38
CA GLN A 257 0.26 -7.54 -9.75
C GLN A 257 -1.26 -7.49 -10.06
N PRO A 258 -2.09 -8.47 -9.65
CA PRO A 258 -3.52 -8.39 -9.85
C PRO A 258 -4.18 -7.25 -9.08
N TYR A 259 -3.70 -6.94 -7.86
CA TYR A 259 -4.19 -5.79 -7.11
C TYR A 259 -4.00 -4.48 -7.88
N LEU A 260 -2.89 -4.32 -8.60
CA LEU A 260 -2.60 -3.07 -9.32
C LEU A 260 -3.53 -2.97 -10.52
N THR A 261 -3.66 -4.08 -11.24
CA THR A 261 -4.56 -4.23 -12.38
C THR A 261 -5.98 -3.86 -11.98
N TYR A 262 -6.53 -4.48 -10.93
CA TYR A 262 -7.89 -4.21 -10.49
C TYR A 262 -8.08 -2.83 -9.87
N THR A 263 -7.08 -2.32 -9.15
CA THR A 263 -7.12 -0.93 -8.66
C THR A 263 -7.24 0.05 -9.82
N LYS A 264 -6.41 -0.10 -10.86
CA LYS A 264 -6.49 0.73 -12.08
C LYS A 264 -7.77 0.51 -12.87
N HIS A 265 -8.29 -0.72 -12.85
CA HIS A 265 -9.55 -1.07 -13.50
C HIS A 265 -10.75 -0.40 -12.86
N PHE A 266 -10.80 -0.28 -11.53
CA PHE A 266 -11.88 0.40 -10.82
C PHE A 266 -11.66 1.91 -10.65
N GLU A 267 -10.47 2.42 -10.95
CA GLU A 267 -10.23 3.85 -11.07
C GLU A 267 -10.95 4.43 -12.30
N GLY A 268 -11.42 5.68 -12.18
CA GLY A 268 -11.99 6.43 -13.29
C GLY A 268 -13.49 6.67 -13.19
N ARG A 269 -14.12 6.94 -14.34
CA ARG A 269 -15.52 7.42 -14.42
C ARG A 269 -16.50 6.35 -14.90
N THR A 270 -16.01 5.18 -15.31
CA THR A 270 -16.87 4.13 -15.85
C THR A 270 -17.55 3.40 -14.69
N PRO A 271 -18.89 3.28 -14.67
CA PRO A 271 -19.56 2.50 -13.65
C PRO A 271 -19.26 1.01 -13.83
N ARG A 272 -18.57 0.40 -12.87
CA ARG A 272 -18.11 -1.01 -12.90
C ARG A 272 -18.58 -1.82 -11.69
N PHE A 273 -19.69 -1.42 -11.08
CA PHE A 273 -20.18 -2.04 -9.84
C PHE A 273 -20.40 -3.56 -9.97
N ALA A 274 -20.97 -4.00 -11.09
CA ALA A 274 -21.24 -5.42 -11.35
C ALA A 274 -19.97 -6.29 -11.41
N GLU A 275 -18.81 -5.69 -11.68
CA GLU A 275 -17.53 -6.39 -11.84
C GLU A 275 -16.80 -6.56 -10.51
N VAL A 276 -17.24 -5.89 -9.44
CA VAL A 276 -16.59 -5.93 -8.13
C VAL A 276 -16.59 -7.34 -7.55
N LEU A 277 -17.76 -8.00 -7.50
CA LEU A 277 -17.87 -9.32 -6.89
C LEU A 277 -17.08 -10.40 -7.66
N PRO A 278 -17.18 -10.51 -9.00
CA PRO A 278 -16.30 -11.40 -9.77
C PRO A 278 -14.82 -11.14 -9.53
N THR A 279 -14.41 -9.87 -9.46
CA THR A 279 -13.00 -9.51 -9.20
C THR A 279 -12.53 -9.98 -7.83
N MET A 280 -13.38 -9.93 -6.81
CA MET A 280 -13.03 -10.44 -5.47
C MET A 280 -12.82 -11.95 -5.47
N TYR A 281 -13.61 -12.71 -6.22
CA TYR A 281 -13.39 -14.15 -6.39
C TYR A 281 -12.07 -14.44 -7.13
N LEU A 282 -11.79 -13.73 -8.23
CA LEU A 282 -10.52 -13.87 -8.95
C LEU A 282 -9.31 -13.54 -8.07
N LEU A 283 -9.40 -12.52 -7.22
CA LEU A 283 -8.33 -12.19 -6.26
C LEU A 283 -8.15 -13.27 -5.20
N LYS A 284 -9.25 -13.84 -4.68
CA LYS A 284 -9.20 -14.93 -3.70
C LYS A 284 -8.52 -16.17 -4.30
N ASP A 285 -8.88 -16.53 -5.53
CA ASP A 285 -8.32 -17.70 -6.22
C ASP A 285 -6.82 -17.48 -6.48
N HIS A 286 -6.43 -16.29 -6.97
CA HIS A 286 -5.03 -15.90 -7.12
C HIS A 286 -4.24 -16.01 -5.82
N LEU A 287 -4.76 -15.44 -4.72
CA LEU A 287 -4.09 -15.53 -3.41
C LEU A 287 -3.95 -16.97 -2.92
N SER A 288 -4.94 -17.81 -3.18
CA SER A 288 -4.92 -19.23 -2.81
C SER A 288 -3.84 -19.99 -3.59
N GLU A 289 -3.71 -19.71 -4.89
CA GLU A 289 -2.65 -20.23 -5.74
C GLU A 289 -1.26 -19.77 -5.28
N MET A 290 -1.10 -18.47 -4.97
CA MET A 290 0.16 -17.93 -4.46
C MET A 290 0.53 -18.57 -3.11
N ARG A 291 -0.44 -18.74 -2.21
CA ARG A 291 -0.23 -19.42 -0.93
C ARG A 291 0.29 -20.84 -1.15
N GLN A 292 -0.30 -21.59 -2.07
CA GLN A 292 0.16 -22.94 -2.38
C GLN A 292 1.58 -22.92 -2.96
N ARG A 293 1.85 -22.07 -3.97
CA ARG A 293 3.15 -21.95 -4.63
C ARG A 293 4.29 -21.61 -3.67
N TYR A 294 4.09 -20.65 -2.77
CA TYR A 294 5.14 -20.19 -1.87
C TYR A 294 5.15 -20.94 -0.52
N SER A 295 4.13 -21.75 -0.20
CA SER A 295 4.14 -22.60 0.99
C SER A 295 5.31 -23.59 1.00
N SER A 296 5.70 -24.08 -0.18
CA SER A 296 6.79 -25.03 -0.42
C SER A 296 8.20 -24.41 -0.48
N ASN A 297 8.35 -23.08 -0.55
CA ASN A 297 9.65 -22.42 -0.65
C ASN A 297 10.23 -22.09 0.74
N LEU A 298 11.38 -22.73 1.04
CA LEU A 298 12.20 -22.59 2.24
C LEU A 298 12.88 -21.20 2.27
N ILE A 299 12.27 -20.22 2.93
CA ILE A 299 12.98 -19.03 3.40
C ILE A 299 13.53 -19.36 4.80
N PRO A 300 14.87 -19.44 4.99
CA PRO A 300 15.46 -19.69 6.31
C PRO A 300 15.11 -18.57 7.30
N ALA A 301 14.88 -18.94 8.56
CA ALA A 301 14.64 -18.02 9.67
C ALA A 301 15.95 -17.28 10.01
N PRO A 302 16.25 -16.19 9.30
CA PRO A 302 15.95 -14.85 9.83
C PRO A 302 15.21 -13.92 8.84
N TYR A 303 14.92 -14.38 7.63
CA TYR A 303 14.29 -13.57 6.56
C TYR A 303 12.84 -13.97 6.28
N ARG A 304 12.28 -14.88 7.09
CA ARG A 304 10.86 -15.19 7.09
C ARG A 304 10.11 -13.92 7.53
N ALA A 305 9.64 -13.12 6.58
CA ALA A 305 8.51 -12.24 6.84
C ALA A 305 7.40 -13.10 7.47
N PRO A 306 6.72 -12.66 8.55
CA PRO A 306 5.68 -13.45 9.17
C PRO A 306 4.76 -13.95 8.08
N ARG A 307 4.72 -15.28 7.89
CA ARG A 307 3.81 -15.89 6.92
C ARG A 307 2.43 -15.52 7.45
N ILE A 308 1.69 -14.72 6.68
CA ILE A 308 0.27 -14.47 6.93
C ILE A 308 -0.43 -15.79 6.66
N THR A 309 -0.41 -16.66 7.66
CA THR A 309 -1.37 -17.74 7.76
C THR A 309 -2.72 -17.05 7.87
N LEU A 310 -3.44 -16.99 6.74
CA LEU A 310 -4.90 -16.99 6.76
C LEU A 310 -5.32 -18.32 7.38
N GLU A 311 -5.13 -18.44 8.69
CA GLU A 311 -5.81 -19.44 9.50
C GLU A 311 -7.18 -18.84 9.81
N GLU A 312 -8.20 -19.58 9.40
CA GLU A 312 -9.58 -19.36 9.80
C GLU A 312 -9.65 -19.24 11.34
N PRO A 313 -10.57 -18.45 11.89
CA PRO A 313 -10.71 -18.37 13.33
C PRO A 313 -11.16 -19.74 13.85
N VAL A 314 -10.26 -20.46 14.51
CA VAL A 314 -10.66 -21.56 15.38
C VAL A 314 -11.26 -20.91 16.61
N LEU A 315 -12.60 -20.86 16.66
CA LEU A 315 -13.33 -20.56 17.88
C LEU A 315 -13.01 -21.64 18.93
N ASP A 316 -12.54 -21.13 20.06
CA ASP A 316 -12.73 -21.58 21.45
C ASP A 316 -12.55 -23.06 21.81
N CYS A 317 -11.59 -23.34 22.71
CA CYS A 317 -11.87 -23.45 24.14
C CYS A 317 -10.60 -23.88 24.90
N ILE A 318 -10.21 -23.09 25.89
CA ILE A 318 -9.26 -23.46 26.94
C ILE A 318 -9.85 -24.60 27.79
N ILE A 319 -9.11 -25.68 28.03
CA ILE A 319 -9.03 -26.31 29.36
C ILE A 319 -7.58 -26.70 29.65
N VAL A 320 -7.06 -26.14 30.73
CA VAL A 320 -5.78 -26.47 31.38
C VAL A 320 -5.97 -27.72 32.25
N ALA A 321 -5.04 -28.68 32.17
CA ALA A 321 -4.64 -29.47 33.34
C ALA A 321 -3.18 -29.94 33.20
N ALA A 322 -2.46 -29.80 34.32
CA ALA A 322 -1.02 -29.83 34.54
C ALA A 322 -0.34 -31.22 34.40
N PRO A 323 1.01 -31.29 34.35
CA PRO A 323 1.75 -32.54 34.26
C PRO A 323 1.76 -33.28 35.61
N THR A 324 1.60 -34.60 35.58
CA THR A 324 1.94 -35.47 36.70
C THR A 324 3.14 -36.32 36.30
N ASP A 325 4.24 -36.13 37.03
CA ASP A 325 5.41 -36.99 37.03
C ASP A 325 5.08 -38.39 37.56
N GLY A 326 5.73 -39.40 36.97
CA GLY A 326 6.30 -40.50 37.75
C GLY A 326 5.76 -41.91 37.53
N ARG A 327 6.69 -42.78 37.09
CA ARG A 327 6.79 -44.24 37.31
C ARG A 327 5.78 -45.10 36.51
N GLU A 328 6.11 -46.28 35.99
CA GLU A 328 7.26 -47.17 36.12
C GLU A 328 7.25 -48.16 34.93
N ARG A 329 8.43 -48.72 34.66
CA ARG A 329 8.77 -49.93 33.89
C ARG A 329 7.62 -50.89 33.53
N GLU A 330 7.68 -51.46 32.32
CA GLU A 330 7.91 -52.91 32.18
C GLU A 330 8.27 -53.32 30.74
N GLN A 331 8.99 -54.43 30.69
CA GLN A 331 9.66 -55.10 29.57
C GLN A 331 8.70 -55.52 28.45
N GLN A 332 9.18 -55.63 27.20
CA GLN A 332 9.36 -56.93 26.55
C GLN A 332 9.93 -56.81 25.11
N GLN A 333 11.05 -57.55 24.96
CA GLN A 333 11.72 -58.11 23.78
C GLN A 333 12.39 -57.19 22.75
#